data_AF-A0A0C3DBG5-F1
#
_entry.id   AF-A0A0C3DBG5-F1
#
_cell.length_a   1.000
_cell.length_b   1.000
_cell.length_c   1.000
_cell.angle_alpha   90.00
_cell.angle_beta   90.00
_cell.angle_gamma   90.00
#
_symmetry.space_group_name_H-M   'P 1'
#
loop_
_entity.id
_entity.type
_entity.pdbx_description
1 polymer ?
#
loop_
_entity_poly.entity_id
_entity_poly.type
_entity_poly.pdbx_seq_one_letter_code
_entity_poly.pdbx_strand_id
1 'polypeptide(L)'
;VVYSRCSTHLGNSLILFYPNGNQTSPAVPGCIIYIYEHEGLLHFAVRRQGVLAPNTPDPFAAYPHFPARMYLSTLEVKLEHVKISWVVSHYAQWTVCKDAVVVLSLSQ
;
A
#
# COMPACT_ATOMS: atom_id res chain seq x y z
N VAL A 1 -10.85 -21.92 5.25
CA VAL A 1 -9.63 -21.08 5.31
C VAL A 1 -10.01 -19.74 5.92
N VAL A 2 -9.37 -19.33 7.03
CA VAL A 2 -9.60 -18.02 7.65
C VAL A 2 -8.37 -17.16 7.38
N TYR A 3 -8.51 -16.13 6.56
CA TYR A 3 -7.42 -15.19 6.26
C TYR A 3 -7.27 -14.21 7.42
N SER A 4 -6.03 -13.96 7.86
CA SER A 4 -5.72 -12.97 8.90
C SER A 4 -6.19 -11.59 8.45
N ARG A 5 -6.91 -10.88 9.32
CA ARG A 5 -7.39 -9.51 9.08
C ARG A 5 -6.29 -8.51 9.41
N CYS A 6 -6.34 -7.30 8.85
CA CYS A 6 -5.44 -6.20 9.21
C CYS A 6 -5.45 -5.89 10.72
N SER A 7 -6.58 -6.18 11.40
CA SER A 7 -6.73 -6.08 12.85
C SER A 7 -5.91 -7.09 13.66
N THR A 8 -5.35 -8.13 13.01
CA THR A 8 -4.58 -9.20 13.67
C THR A 8 -3.08 -9.04 13.38
N HIS A 9 -2.70 -8.76 12.13
CA HIS A 9 -1.31 -8.48 11.74
C HIS A 9 -1.29 -7.46 10.59
N LEU A 10 -1.03 -6.18 10.92
CA LEU A 10 -0.99 -5.09 9.94
C LEU A 10 -0.05 -5.42 8.77
N GLY A 11 1.15 -5.95 9.06
CA GLY A 11 2.16 -6.27 8.05
C GLY A 11 1.69 -7.20 6.93
N ASN A 12 0.80 -8.15 7.22
CA ASN A 12 0.28 -9.08 6.21
C ASN A 12 -0.78 -8.44 5.29
N SER A 13 -1.15 -7.19 5.55
CA SER A 13 -2.15 -6.45 4.77
C SER A 13 -1.54 -5.32 3.95
N LEU A 14 -0.25 -5.03 4.11
CA LEU A 14 0.42 -3.92 3.43
C LEU A 14 0.96 -4.36 2.06
N ILE A 15 0.41 -3.78 0.99
CA ILE A 15 0.74 -4.13 -0.39
C ILE A 15 1.02 -2.92 -1.27
N LEU A 16 1.94 -3.08 -2.21
CA LEU A 16 2.06 -2.23 -3.39
C LEU A 16 1.24 -2.85 -4.51
N PHE A 17 0.46 -2.04 -5.22
CA PHE A 17 -0.36 -2.52 -6.34
C PHE A 17 -0.47 -1.48 -7.45
N TYR A 18 -0.78 -1.93 -8.66
CA TYR A 18 -1.07 -1.06 -9.80
C TYR A 18 -2.54 -0.60 -9.78
N PRO A 19 -2.83 0.71 -9.66
CA PRO A 19 -4.18 1.25 -9.77
C PRO A 19 -4.88 0.81 -11.06
N ASN A 20 -6.08 0.26 -10.95
CA ASN A 20 -6.87 -0.23 -12.09
C ASN A 20 -6.11 -1.24 -12.99
N GLY A 21 -5.06 -1.88 -12.45
CA GLY A 21 -4.18 -2.77 -13.23
C GLY A 21 -3.27 -2.05 -14.23
N ASN A 22 -3.15 -0.73 -14.17
CA ASN A 22 -2.31 0.02 -15.10
C ASN A 22 -0.82 -0.06 -14.72
N GLN A 23 -0.08 -0.93 -15.40
CA GLN A 23 1.36 -1.10 -15.19
C GLN A 23 2.22 0.04 -15.75
N THR A 24 1.64 0.96 -16.56
CA THR A 24 2.37 2.15 -17.02
C THR A 24 2.43 3.24 -15.96
N SER A 25 1.64 3.13 -14.90
CA SER A 25 1.66 4.01 -13.74
C SER A 25 2.47 3.38 -12.60
N PRO A 26 3.09 4.18 -11.72
CA PRO A 26 3.79 3.65 -10.57
C PRO A 26 2.82 2.89 -9.66
N ALA A 27 3.30 1.80 -9.05
CA ALA A 27 2.57 1.11 -8.01
C ALA A 27 2.40 2.02 -6.79
N VAL A 28 1.28 1.87 -6.09
CA VAL A 28 0.93 2.68 -4.93
C VAL A 28 0.76 1.82 -3.69
N PRO A 29 1.12 2.33 -2.49
CA PRO A 29 0.93 1.58 -1.25
C PRO A 29 -0.53 1.61 -0.81
N GLY A 30 -1.01 0.47 -0.31
CA GLY A 30 -2.30 0.35 0.33
C GLY A 30 -2.36 -0.77 1.36
N CYS A 31 -3.42 -0.73 2.16
CA CYS A 31 -3.73 -1.73 3.16
C CYS A 31 -4.99 -2.49 2.76
N ILE A 32 -4.90 -3.82 2.72
CA ILE A 32 -6.03 -4.72 2.54
C ILE A 32 -6.93 -4.63 3.77
N ILE A 33 -8.16 -4.15 3.58
CA ILE A 33 -9.18 -4.07 4.62
C ILE A 33 -9.90 -5.41 4.76
N TYR A 34 -10.25 -6.02 3.63
CA TYR A 34 -10.82 -7.37 3.58
C TYR A 34 -10.61 -8.01 2.21
N ILE A 35 -10.73 -9.34 2.19
CA ILE A 35 -10.65 -10.18 0.99
C ILE A 35 -12.06 -10.71 0.72
N TYR A 36 -12.51 -10.67 -0.53
CA TYR A 36 -13.85 -11.12 -0.91
C TYR A 36 -13.83 -11.82 -2.26
N GLU A 37 -14.88 -12.59 -2.52
CA GLU A 37 -15.13 -13.23 -3.82
C GLU A 37 -16.09 -12.37 -4.63
N HIS A 38 -15.80 -12.21 -5.92
CA HIS A 38 -16.67 -11.56 -6.90
C HIS A 38 -16.43 -12.20 -8.26
N GLU A 39 -17.51 -12.75 -8.84
CA GLU A 39 -17.51 -13.47 -10.14
C GLU A 39 -16.59 -14.70 -10.19
N GLY A 40 -16.53 -15.46 -9.10
CA GLY A 40 -15.70 -16.65 -8.95
C GLY A 40 -14.22 -16.36 -8.73
N LEU A 41 -13.84 -15.09 -8.60
CA LEU A 41 -12.46 -14.65 -8.39
C LEU A 41 -12.31 -13.97 -7.04
N LEU A 42 -11.14 -14.16 -6.41
CA LEU A 42 -10.78 -13.47 -5.18
C LEU A 42 -10.23 -12.08 -5.49
N HIS A 43 -10.67 -11.10 -4.70
CA HIS A 43 -10.26 -9.70 -4.79
C HIS A 43 -9.97 -9.11 -3.41
N PHE A 44 -9.23 -8.01 -3.42
CA PHE A 44 -8.92 -7.23 -2.24
C PHE A 44 -9.68 -5.91 -2.26
N ALA A 45 -10.29 -5.60 -1.12
CA ALA A 45 -10.77 -4.27 -0.81
C ALA A 45 -9.65 -3.50 -0.12
N VAL A 46 -9.08 -2.51 -0.80
CA VAL A 46 -7.85 -1.82 -0.37
C VAL A 46 -8.13 -0.36 -0.08
N ARG A 47 -7.53 0.20 0.97
CA ARG A 47 -7.40 1.65 1.15
C ARG A 47 -5.96 2.07 0.92
N ARG A 48 -5.73 3.10 0.13
CA ARG A 48 -4.38 3.62 -0.14
C ARG A 48 -3.79 4.29 1.08
N GLN A 49 -2.47 4.29 1.20
CA GLN A 49 -1.78 5.17 2.12
C GLN A 49 -1.98 6.62 1.66
N GLY A 50 -2.32 7.52 2.58
CA GLY A 50 -2.51 8.93 2.25
C GLY A 50 -1.22 9.56 1.72
N VAL A 51 -1.34 10.44 0.73
CA VAL A 51 -0.20 11.15 0.14
C VAL A 51 0.09 12.42 0.94
N LEU A 52 1.38 12.70 1.19
CA LEU A 52 1.79 13.96 1.79
C LEU A 52 1.50 15.14 0.85
N ALA A 53 1.44 16.36 1.39
CA ALA A 53 1.29 17.54 0.55
C ALA A 53 2.42 17.61 -0.50
N PRO A 54 2.16 18.09 -1.73
CA PRO A 54 3.14 18.06 -2.82
C PRO A 54 4.48 18.73 -2.51
N ASN A 55 4.50 19.70 -1.60
CA ASN A 55 5.69 20.46 -1.22
C ASN A 55 6.38 19.91 0.05
N THR A 56 5.92 18.79 0.59
CA THR A 56 6.57 18.15 1.74
C THR A 56 7.84 17.45 1.26
N PRO A 57 9.04 17.81 1.77
CA PRO A 57 10.28 17.16 1.38
C PRO A 57 10.28 15.68 1.77
N ASP A 58 10.68 14.82 0.83
CA ASP A 58 10.95 13.41 1.10
C ASP A 58 12.47 13.20 1.24
N PRO A 59 12.99 12.87 2.43
CA PRO A 59 14.42 12.68 2.66
C PRO A 59 14.99 11.48 1.87
N PHE A 60 14.15 10.53 1.45
CA PHE A 60 14.58 9.37 0.68
C PHE A 60 14.72 9.67 -0.81
N ALA A 61 14.19 10.79 -1.31
CA ALA A 61 14.33 11.20 -2.71
C ALA A 61 15.80 11.39 -3.14
N ALA A 62 16.71 11.66 -2.20
CA ALA A 62 18.15 11.75 -2.45
C ALA A 62 18.82 10.39 -2.72
N TYR A 63 18.14 9.27 -2.41
CA TYR A 63 18.69 7.91 -2.48
C TYR A 63 17.89 7.06 -3.47
N PRO A 64 18.07 7.23 -4.80
CA PRO A 64 17.23 6.58 -5.81
C PRO A 64 17.33 5.04 -5.82
N HIS A 65 18.41 4.48 -5.25
CA HIS A 65 18.63 3.04 -5.12
C HIS A 65 18.01 2.45 -3.84
N PHE A 66 17.46 3.29 -2.96
CA PHE A 66 16.78 2.85 -1.75
C PHE A 66 15.28 3.09 -1.92
N PRO A 67 14.45 2.04 -2.07
CA PRO A 67 13.05 2.16 -2.50
C PRO A 67 12.12 2.56 -1.35
N ALA A 68 12.52 3.55 -0.56
CA ALA A 68 11.75 4.13 0.52
C ALA A 68 11.12 5.45 0.08
N ARG A 69 9.91 5.71 0.56
CA ARG A 69 9.20 6.97 0.31
C ARG A 69 8.30 7.32 1.49
N MET A 70 8.13 8.61 1.76
CA MET A 70 7.26 9.09 2.82
C MET A 70 5.79 9.23 2.36
N TYR A 71 4.89 8.87 3.27
CA TYR A 71 3.45 8.98 3.12
C TYR A 71 2.82 9.49 4.43
N LEU A 72 1.55 9.88 4.40
CA LEU A 72 0.77 10.12 5.61
C LEU A 72 0.60 8.82 6.39
N SER A 73 0.54 8.88 7.72
CA SER A 73 0.25 7.72 8.57
C SER A 73 -1.17 7.18 8.40
N THR A 74 -2.08 8.03 7.93
CA THR A 74 -3.49 7.68 7.70
C THR A 74 -3.71 7.06 6.32
N LEU A 75 -4.76 6.22 6.24
CA LEU A 75 -5.24 5.66 4.99
C LEU A 75 -6.29 6.59 4.36
N GLU A 76 -6.38 6.59 3.04
CA GLU A 76 -7.47 7.25 2.32
C GLU A 76 -8.82 6.62 2.68
N VAL A 77 -9.89 7.42 2.64
CA VAL A 77 -11.26 6.96 2.96
C VAL A 77 -11.79 6.01 1.89
N LYS A 78 -11.42 6.27 0.63
CA LYS A 78 -11.91 5.53 -0.53
C LYS A 78 -11.42 4.10 -0.52
N LEU A 79 -12.36 3.18 -0.70
CA LEU A 79 -12.07 1.77 -0.89
C LEU A 79 -11.89 1.48 -2.38
N GLU A 80 -10.86 0.72 -2.72
CA GLU A 80 -10.54 0.33 -4.08
C GLU A 80 -10.66 -1.17 -4.24
N HIS A 81 -11.23 -1.57 -5.37
CA HIS A 81 -11.29 -2.96 -5.79
C HIS A 81 -9.98 -3.32 -6.49
N VAL A 82 -9.22 -4.26 -5.91
CA VAL A 82 -7.91 -4.65 -6.42
C VAL A 82 -7.90 -6.14 -6.72
N LYS A 83 -7.65 -6.50 -7.98
CA LYS A 83 -7.42 -7.89 -8.37
C LYS A 83 -6.08 -8.37 -7.83
N ILE A 84 -5.99 -9.65 -7.46
CA ILE A 84 -4.74 -10.24 -6.96
C ILE A 84 -3.59 -10.05 -7.97
N SER A 85 -3.88 -10.17 -9.27
CA SER A 85 -2.89 -9.96 -10.35
C SER A 85 -2.37 -8.54 -10.49
N TRP A 86 -2.95 -7.56 -9.78
CA TRP A 86 -2.49 -6.17 -9.76
C TRP A 86 -1.51 -5.90 -8.62
N VAL A 87 -1.41 -6.82 -7.65
CA VAL A 87 -0.48 -6.70 -6.53
C VAL A 87 0.94 -6.98 -7.01
N VAL A 88 1.85 -6.09 -6.64
CA VAL A 88 3.27 -6.17 -6.98
C VAL A 88 4.02 -6.89 -5.89
N SER A 89 3.89 -6.41 -4.65
CA SER A 89 4.65 -6.92 -3.51
C SER A 89 4.04 -6.47 -2.20
N HIS A 90 4.54 -7.02 -1.10
CA HIS A 90 4.30 -6.45 0.23
C HIS A 90 5.27 -5.28 0.46
N TYR A 91 4.91 -4.40 1.39
CA TYR A 91 5.81 -3.35 1.87
C TYR A 91 5.96 -3.38 3.39
N ALA A 92 7.12 -2.92 3.87
CA ALA A 92 7.32 -2.60 5.28
C ALA A 92 6.98 -1.13 5.53
N GLN A 93 6.40 -0.86 6.69
CA GLN A 93 6.06 0.49 7.12
C GLN A 93 6.76 0.83 8.43
N TRP A 94 7.33 2.03 8.51
CA TRP A 94 7.88 2.57 9.74
C TRP A 94 7.27 3.93 10.06
N THR A 95 6.65 4.06 11.23
CA THR A 95 6.07 5.32 11.72
C THR A 95 7.18 6.24 12.21
N VAL A 96 7.43 7.32 11.46
CA VAL A 96 8.45 8.32 11.79
C VAL A 96 7.90 9.33 12.80
N CYS A 97 6.66 9.76 12.60
CA CYS A 97 5.94 10.63 13.52
C CYS A 97 4.42 10.36 13.43
N LYS A 98 3.61 11.12 14.18
CA LYS A 98 2.15 10.90 14.24
C LYS A 98 1.48 10.98 12.87
N ASP A 99 1.97 11.84 11.99
CA ASP A 99 1.32 12.13 10.71
C ASP A 99 2.03 11.48 9.52
N ALA A 100 3.20 10.87 9.72
CA ALA A 100 4.01 10.38 8.62
C ALA A 100 4.63 8.99 8.87
N VAL A 101 4.66 8.23 7.78
CA VAL A 101 5.20 6.87 7.72
C VAL A 101 6.14 6.77 6.53
N VAL A 102 7.16 5.93 6.67
CA VAL A 102 8.01 5.51 5.56
C VAL A 102 7.50 4.17 5.06
N VAL A 103 7.29 4.08 3.76
CA VAL A 103 6.94 2.86 3.05
C VAL A 103 8.18 2.38 2.31
N LEU A 104 8.57 1.13 2.55
CA LEU A 104 9.69 0.45 1.90
C LEU A 104 9.18 -0.78 1.16
N SER A 105 9.37 -0.82 -0.16
CA SER A 105 9.07 -2.02 -0.95
C SER A 105 9.91 -3.21 -0.48
N LEU A 106 9.29 -4.39 -0.33
CA LEU A 106 9.98 -5.64 0.02
C LEU A 106 10.24 -6.56 -1.17
N SER A 107 9.90 -6.13 -2.39
CA SER A 107 10.36 -6.80 -3.60
C SER A 107 11.74 -6.25 -4.00
N GLN A 108 12.70 -7.15 -4.15
CA GLN A 108 13.99 -6.90 -4.80
C GLN A 108 13.89 -7.12 -6.30
#